data_AF-A0A0A3YSJ2-F1
#
_entry.id   AF-A0A0A3YSJ2-F1
#
_cell.length_a   1.000
_cell.length_b   1.000
_cell.length_c   1.000
_cell.angle_alpha   90.00
_cell.angle_beta   90.00
_cell.angle_gamma   90.00
#
_symmetry.space_group_name_H-M   'P 1'
#
loop_
_entity.id
_entity.type
_entity.pdbx_description
1 polymer ?
#
loop_
_entity_poly.entity_id
_entity_poly.type
_entity_poly.pdbx_seq_one_letter_code
_entity_poly.pdbx_strand_id
1 'polypeptide(L)'
;MISSFELLLNDSLKKVTDAISQNERNEKAPLSIQALTQVKKELEEMIKVMDPKVYMPGYPRFIIDWPGEDTLIKELVHVAALYEKIRKS
;
A
#
# COMPACT_ATOMS: atom_id res chain seq x y z
N MET A 1 -17.03 6.03 -13.52
CA MET A 1 -17.50 5.38 -12.28
C MET A 1 -16.24 4.82 -11.62
N ILE A 2 -15.79 5.43 -10.52
CA ILE A 2 -14.59 4.95 -9.80
C ILE A 2 -14.94 3.59 -9.20
N SER A 3 -14.09 2.58 -9.38
CA SER A 3 -14.35 1.26 -8.81
C SER A 3 -14.16 1.28 -7.29
N SER A 4 -14.86 0.40 -6.56
CA SER A 4 -14.67 0.27 -5.11
C SER A 4 -13.22 -0.03 -4.73
N PHE A 5 -12.50 -0.74 -5.59
CA PHE A 5 -11.08 -1.04 -5.41
C PHE A 5 -10.18 0.17 -5.65
N GLU A 6 -10.48 1.01 -6.64
CA GLU A 6 -9.76 2.26 -6.88
C GLU A 6 -9.94 3.25 -5.72
N LEU A 7 -11.13 3.30 -5.10
CA LEU A 7 -11.35 4.06 -3.86
C LEU A 7 -10.47 3.54 -2.71
N LEU A 8 -10.39 2.22 -2.54
CA LEU A 8 -9.56 1.59 -1.53
C LEU A 8 -8.06 1.90 -1.75
N LEU A 9 -7.57 1.82 -2.99
CA LEU A 9 -6.18 2.17 -3.32
C LEU A 9 -5.85 3.62 -2.97
N ASN A 10 -6.74 4.55 -3.31
CA ASN A 10 -6.55 5.97 -3.01
C ASN A 10 -6.58 6.23 -1.49
N ASP A 11 -7.45 5.55 -0.73
CA ASP A 11 -7.50 5.65 0.73
C ASP A 11 -6.21 5.11 1.37
N SER A 12 -5.73 3.95 0.95
CA SER A 12 -4.47 3.40 1.44
C SER A 12 -3.27 4.28 1.07
N LEU A 13 -3.24 4.85 -0.14
CA LEU A 13 -2.20 5.80 -0.56
C LEU A 13 -2.18 7.04 0.33
N LYS A 14 -3.35 7.55 0.70
CA LYS A 14 -3.48 8.68 1.63
C LYS A 14 -2.91 8.33 3.01
N LYS A 15 -3.29 7.17 3.58
CA LYS A 15 -2.77 6.74 4.89
C LYS A 15 -1.25 6.55 4.89
N VAL A 16 -0.68 6.02 3.82
CA VAL A 16 0.79 5.90 3.67
C VAL A 16 1.43 7.29 3.60
N THR A 17 0.82 8.24 2.88
CA THR A 17 1.31 9.63 2.81
C THR A 17 1.24 10.34 4.16
N ASP A 18 0.18 10.10 4.93
CA ASP A 18 0.04 10.61 6.30
C ASP A 18 1.12 10.01 7.22
N ALA A 19 1.39 8.70 7.12
CA ALA A 19 2.43 8.02 7.87
C ALA A 19 3.85 8.53 7.52
N ILE A 20 4.10 8.87 6.26
CA ILE A 20 5.34 9.55 5.83
C ILE A 20 5.46 10.90 6.53
N SER A 21 4.39 11.69 6.50
CA SER A 21 4.36 13.03 7.12
C SER A 21 4.57 12.96 8.65
N GLN A 22 4.05 11.93 9.32
CA GLN A 22 4.31 11.68 10.74
C GLN A 22 5.78 11.32 11.00
N ASN A 23 6.36 10.46 10.17
CA ASN A 23 7.77 10.07 10.29
C ASN A 23 8.70 11.29 10.14
N GLU A 24 8.44 12.17 9.16
CA GLU A 24 9.19 13.41 8.95
C GLU A 24 9.11 14.38 10.14
N ARG A 25 8.04 14.29 10.94
CA ARG A 25 7.85 15.06 12.19
C ARG A 25 8.51 14.39 13.41
N ASN A 26 9.26 13.31 13.24
CA ASN A 26 9.80 12.45 14.30
C ASN A 26 8.71 11.81 15.19
N GLU A 27 7.49 11.65 14.66
CA GLU A 27 6.43 10.92 15.35
C GLU A 27 6.57 9.41 15.10
N LYS A 28 5.92 8.59 15.94
CA LYS A 28 5.96 7.14 15.81
C LYS A 28 5.23 6.71 14.54
N ALA A 29 5.99 6.20 13.57
CA ALA A 29 5.48 5.69 12.32
C ALA A 29 5.40 4.15 12.32
N PRO A 30 4.48 3.56 11.54
CA PRO A 30 4.27 2.12 11.48
C PRO A 30 5.43 1.37 10.79
N LEU A 31 6.06 2.02 9.81
CA LEU A 31 7.16 1.49 9.01
C LEU A 31 8.29 2.53 8.94
N SER A 32 9.49 2.10 8.52
CA SER A 32 10.57 3.04 8.22
C SER A 32 10.19 3.98 7.06
N ILE A 33 10.75 5.19 7.03
CA ILE A 33 10.50 6.16 5.96
C ILE A 33 10.82 5.58 4.57
N GLN A 34 11.85 4.75 4.47
CA GLN A 34 12.22 4.07 3.22
C GLN A 34 11.15 3.07 2.78
N ALA A 35 10.63 2.25 3.71
CA ALA A 35 9.56 1.30 3.41
C ALA A 35 8.27 2.03 3.02
N LEU A 36 7.90 3.10 3.74
CA LEU A 36 6.73 3.91 3.42
C LEU A 36 6.83 4.58 2.05
N THR A 37 8.01 5.12 1.71
CA THR A 37 8.26 5.75 0.40
C THR A 37 8.16 4.74 -0.73
N GLN A 38 8.67 3.52 -0.51
CA GLN A 38 8.56 2.43 -1.48
C GLN A 38 7.10 2.01 -1.67
N VAL A 39 6.37 1.74 -0.57
CA VAL A 39 4.94 1.40 -0.63
C VAL A 39 4.15 2.47 -1.37
N LYS A 40 4.40 3.75 -1.10
CA LYS A 40 3.74 4.87 -1.78
C LYS A 40 3.91 4.79 -3.30
N LYS A 41 5.15 4.65 -3.78
CA LYS A 41 5.45 4.55 -5.22
C LYS A 41 4.75 3.36 -5.86
N GLU A 42 4.73 2.23 -5.16
CA GLU A 42 4.09 1.03 -5.67
C GLU A 42 2.58 1.16 -5.73
N LEU A 43 1.94 1.80 -4.75
CA LEU A 43 0.50 2.12 -4.77
C LEU A 43 0.15 3.09 -5.91
N GLU A 44 0.98 4.11 -6.14
CA GLU A 44 0.82 5.04 -7.27
C GLU A 44 0.88 4.30 -8.62
N GLU A 45 1.80 3.35 -8.79
CA GLU A 45 1.87 2.55 -10.01
C GLU A 45 0.67 1.58 -10.13
N MET A 46 0.16 1.02 -9.03
CA MET A 46 -1.08 0.22 -9.05
C MET A 46 -2.28 1.05 -9.56
N ILE A 47 -2.42 2.29 -9.10
CA ILE A 47 -3.48 3.22 -9.52
C ILE A 47 -3.32 3.62 -10.98
N LYS A 48 -2.09 3.79 -11.46
CA LYS A 48 -1.81 4.17 -12.84
C LYS A 48 -2.04 3.02 -13.82
N VAL A 49 -1.64 1.80 -13.46
CA VAL A 49 -1.69 0.63 -14.34
C VAL A 49 -3.04 -0.08 -14.25
N MET A 50 -3.58 -0.25 -13.05
CA MET A 50 -4.86 -0.93 -12.76
C MET A 50 -5.03 -2.33 -13.39
N ASP A 51 -3.93 -2.97 -13.80
CA ASP A 51 -3.90 -4.32 -14.36
C ASP A 51 -2.78 -5.16 -13.70
N PRO A 52 -3.13 -6.16 -12.88
CA PRO A 52 -2.17 -7.03 -12.20
C PRO A 52 -1.39 -7.98 -13.14
N LYS A 53 -1.76 -8.07 -14.42
CA LYS A 53 -0.97 -8.79 -15.44
C LYS A 53 0.20 -7.93 -15.94
N VAL A 54 0.09 -6.61 -15.84
CA VAL A 54 1.10 -5.65 -16.29
C VAL A 54 2.02 -5.24 -15.15
N TYR A 55 1.48 -5.05 -13.95
CA TYR A 55 2.26 -4.64 -12.77
C TYR A 55 1.84 -5.43 -11.54
N MET A 56 2.77 -5.83 -10.68
CA MET A 56 2.49 -6.43 -9.38
C MET A 56 3.34 -5.77 -8.30
N PRO A 57 2.74 -5.29 -7.19
CA PRO A 57 3.51 -4.69 -6.11
C PRO A 57 4.42 -5.72 -5.43
N GLY A 58 5.62 -5.29 -5.07
CA GLY A 58 6.58 -6.05 -4.28
C GLY A 58 6.43 -5.83 -2.77
N TYR A 59 5.80 -4.72 -2.36
CA TYR A 59 5.70 -4.30 -0.97
C TYR A 59 5.15 -5.35 0.00
N PRO A 60 4.17 -6.20 -0.35
CA PRO A 60 3.61 -7.17 0.59
C PRO A 60 4.67 -8.11 1.14
N ARG A 61 5.72 -8.41 0.36
CA ARG A 61 6.77 -9.37 0.73
C ARG A 61 7.62 -8.90 1.90
N PHE A 62 7.81 -7.58 2.05
CA PHE A 62 8.67 -7.05 3.11
C PHE A 62 7.87 -6.46 4.29
N ILE A 63 6.61 -6.07 4.09
CA ILE A 63 5.78 -5.55 5.19
C ILE A 63 5.12 -6.67 6.01
N ILE A 64 4.97 -7.88 5.45
CA ILE A 64 4.31 -8.99 6.15
C ILE A 64 5.10 -9.49 7.36
N ASP A 65 6.42 -9.42 7.29
CA ASP A 65 7.33 -9.82 8.36
C ASP A 65 7.58 -8.68 9.37
N TRP A 66 6.93 -7.52 9.18
CA TRP A 66 7.17 -6.37 10.04
C TRP A 66 6.56 -6.61 11.43
N PRO A 67 7.33 -6.41 12.52
CA PRO A 67 6.86 -6.67 13.85
C PRO A 67 5.78 -5.67 14.27
N GLY A 68 4.66 -6.18 14.79
CA GLY A 68 3.60 -5.38 15.41
C GLY A 68 2.23 -5.62 14.80
N GLU A 69 1.20 -5.17 15.52
CA GLU A 69 -0.18 -5.19 15.07
C GLU A 69 -0.60 -3.82 14.54
N ASP A 70 0.00 -3.41 13.42
CA ASP A 70 -0.37 -2.15 12.78
C ASP A 70 -1.51 -2.34 11.77
N THR A 71 -2.58 -1.57 11.93
CA THR A 71 -3.76 -1.63 11.07
C THR A 71 -3.45 -1.27 9.62
N LEU A 72 -2.51 -0.35 9.38
CA LEU A 72 -2.10 0.03 8.02
C LEU A 72 -1.39 -1.12 7.32
N ILE A 73 -0.54 -1.87 8.03
CA ILE A 73 0.15 -3.03 7.45
C ILE A 73 -0.86 -4.10 7.03
N LYS A 74 -1.83 -4.42 7.90
CA LYS A 74 -2.91 -5.38 7.60
C LYS A 74 -3.71 -4.95 6.36
N GLU A 75 -4.03 -3.66 6.27
CA GLU A 75 -4.73 -3.08 5.12
C GLU A 75 -3.91 -3.18 3.83
N LEU A 76 -2.63 -2.81 3.85
CA LEU A 76 -1.75 -2.87 2.68
C LEU A 76 -1.59 -4.30 2.15
N VAL A 77 -1.45 -5.28 3.04
CA VAL A 77 -1.43 -6.71 2.65
C VAL A 77 -2.76 -7.12 2.02
N HIS A 78 -3.88 -6.67 2.58
CA HIS A 78 -5.21 -6.93 2.02
C HIS A 78 -5.38 -6.31 0.62
N VAL A 79 -4.94 -5.07 0.41
CA VAL A 79 -4.98 -4.37 -0.87
C VAL A 79 -4.22 -5.14 -1.95
N ALA A 80 -3.02 -5.62 -1.66
CA ALA A 80 -2.26 -6.40 -2.63
C ALA A 80 -2.91 -7.76 -2.95
N ALA A 81 -3.48 -8.42 -1.94
CA ALA A 81 -4.20 -9.66 -2.15
C ALA A 81 -5.46 -9.46 -3.03
N LEU A 82 -6.18 -8.34 -2.85
CA LEU A 82 -7.29 -7.97 -3.72
C LEU A 82 -6.84 -7.65 -5.15
N TYR A 83 -5.72 -6.93 -5.30
CA TYR A 83 -5.15 -6.63 -6.60
C TYR A 83 -4.76 -7.89 -7.37
N GLU A 84 -4.12 -8.85 -6.70
CA GLU A 84 -3.77 -10.14 -7.32
C GLU A 84 -5.02 -10.91 -7.76
N LYS A 85 -6.13 -10.80 -7.00
CA LYS A 85 -7.40 -11.46 -7.37
C LYS A 85 -8.01 -10.92 -8.65
N ILE A 86 -7.82 -9.63 -8.97
CA ILE A 86 -8.23 -9.06 -10.27
C ILE A 86 -7.60 -9.84 -11.42
N ARG A 87 -6.38 -10.39 -11.25
CA ARG A 87 -5.67 -11.20 -12.26
C ARG A 87 -6.37 -12.53 -12.57
N LYS A 88 -7.08 -13.07 -11.58
CA LYS A 88 -7.72 -14.40 -11.62
C LYS A 88 -9.19 -14.33 -12.06
N SER A 89 -9.74 -13.12 -12.22
CA SER A 89 -11.08 -12.88 -12.77
C SER A 89 -11.09 -12.69 -14.28
#